data_AF-A0A7J8XR43-F1
#
_entry.id   AF-A0A7J8XR43-F1
#
_cell.length_a   1.000
_cell.length_b   1.000
_cell.length_c   1.000
_cell.angle_alpha   90.00
_cell.angle_beta   90.00
_cell.angle_gamma   90.00
#
_symmetry.space_group_name_H-M   'P 1'
#
loop_
_entity.id
_entity.type
_entity.pdbx_description
1 polymer ?
#
loop_
_entity_poly.entity_id
_entity_poly.type
_entity_poly.pdbx_seq_one_letter_code
_entity_poly.pdbx_strand_id
1 'polypeptide(L)'
;MIEPWDPWWLKPAARTICLSKDGAQLIQPMANREDLESDQPSDIPCGPKTPLPSLRMLISTEPSPLLAVHLVDIIYSYCFTLRVYNGDWQSDAVGSAMVVLSISSVLGQAGQPETVQEALCYCLEQTCSPAYRHIGGLQFGLALVDDITNLLSLGSPALICMLCDLQRMIMAAGRELKSEKQRKLRKSETKSKLKLAERKVYFIMCWVHEQPNNTLSSLAAIVSAEKSSLMEYGGNKSFSRTEKNVAGNKGKALIEEM
;
A
#
# COMPACT_ATOMS: atom_id res chain seq x y z
N MET A 1 -17.55 -13.43 -14.74
CA MET A 1 -16.62 -12.30 -14.65
C MET A 1 -16.78 -11.74 -13.26
N ILE A 2 -15.71 -11.64 -12.48
CA ILE A 2 -15.80 -11.08 -11.11
C ILE A 2 -15.98 -9.57 -11.25
N GLU A 3 -16.89 -8.98 -10.50
CA GLU A 3 -17.09 -7.53 -10.50
C GLU A 3 -15.85 -6.82 -9.90
N PRO A 4 -15.35 -5.76 -10.54
CA PRO A 4 -14.24 -4.99 -9.99
C PRO A 4 -14.61 -4.40 -8.63
N TRP A 5 -13.75 -4.58 -7.64
CA TRP A 5 -13.90 -3.99 -6.33
C TRP A 5 -13.58 -2.49 -6.37
N ASP A 6 -14.51 -1.70 -5.85
CA ASP A 6 -14.29 -0.27 -5.62
C ASP A 6 -13.58 -0.04 -4.29
N PRO A 7 -12.37 0.58 -4.31
CA PRO A 7 -11.64 0.82 -3.08
C PRO A 7 -12.44 1.66 -2.09
N TRP A 8 -12.50 1.19 -0.84
CA TRP A 8 -13.32 1.83 0.19
C TRP A 8 -12.92 3.29 0.43
N TRP A 9 -11.63 3.65 0.24
CA TRP A 9 -11.12 5.01 0.42
C TRP A 9 -11.59 6.00 -0.66
N LEU A 10 -12.15 5.51 -1.77
CA LEU A 10 -12.76 6.36 -2.80
C LEU A 10 -14.26 6.57 -2.55
N LYS A 11 -14.87 5.81 -1.65
CA LYS A 11 -16.31 5.89 -1.35
C LYS A 11 -16.62 7.13 -0.51
N PRO A 12 -17.77 7.82 -0.74
CA PRO A 12 -18.16 8.97 0.08
C PRO A 12 -18.20 8.69 1.58
N ALA A 13 -18.57 7.47 1.98
CA ALA A 13 -18.61 7.03 3.37
C ALA A 13 -17.23 7.06 4.06
N ALA A 14 -16.11 7.03 3.32
CA ALA A 14 -14.79 7.15 3.91
C ALA A 14 -14.55 8.55 4.53
N ARG A 15 -15.25 9.58 4.04
CA ARG A 15 -15.17 10.95 4.57
C ARG A 15 -15.91 11.12 5.90
N THR A 16 -16.76 10.16 6.27
CA THR A 16 -17.52 10.19 7.52
C THR A 16 -16.89 9.33 8.62
N ILE A 17 -15.69 8.77 8.38
CA ILE A 17 -14.97 7.99 9.38
C ILE A 17 -14.59 8.91 10.55
N CYS A 18 -15.02 8.55 11.74
CA CYS A 18 -14.73 9.26 12.98
C CYS A 18 -14.33 8.27 14.07
N LEU A 19 -13.27 8.59 14.80
CA LEU A 19 -12.81 7.86 15.98
C LEU A 19 -12.99 8.75 17.22
N SER A 20 -13.02 8.13 18.39
CA SER A 20 -12.98 8.87 19.65
C SER A 20 -11.64 9.60 19.80
N LYS A 21 -11.58 10.52 20.77
CA LYS A 21 -10.37 11.31 21.05
C LYS A 21 -9.14 10.46 21.40
N ASP A 22 -9.37 9.26 21.90
CA ASP A 22 -8.36 8.26 22.26
C ASP A 22 -8.14 7.19 21.16
N GLY A 23 -8.70 7.40 19.96
CA GLY A 23 -8.46 6.57 18.77
C GLY A 23 -9.32 5.31 18.67
N ALA A 24 -10.23 5.06 19.61
CA ALA A 24 -11.15 3.92 19.53
C ALA A 24 -12.32 4.17 18.58
N GLN A 25 -12.94 3.08 18.10
CA GLN A 25 -14.12 3.15 17.25
C GLN A 25 -15.35 3.62 18.06
N LEU A 26 -16.02 4.68 17.58
CA LEU A 26 -17.19 5.27 18.25
C LEU A 26 -18.45 4.39 18.18
N ILE A 27 -18.60 3.62 17.11
CA ILE A 27 -19.74 2.73 16.89
C ILE A 27 -19.23 1.29 16.98
N GLN A 28 -19.60 0.59 18.04
CA GLN A 28 -19.41 -0.85 18.14
C GLN A 28 -20.67 -1.54 17.61
N PRO A 29 -20.57 -2.49 16.66
CA PRO A 29 -21.69 -3.36 16.36
C PRO A 29 -22.12 -4.05 17.65
N MET A 30 -23.35 -3.81 18.11
CA MET A 30 -23.87 -4.51 19.28
C MET A 30 -24.00 -5.98 18.89
N ALA A 31 -23.16 -6.84 19.48
CA ALA A 31 -23.33 -8.28 19.45
C ALA A 31 -24.53 -8.66 20.35
N ASN A 32 -25.73 -8.25 19.95
CA ASN A 32 -27.05 -8.71 20.41
C ASN A 32 -28.13 -7.76 19.89
N ARG A 33 -28.63 -8.02 18.68
CA ARG A 33 -30.03 -7.79 18.30
C ARG A 33 -30.29 -8.59 17.05
N GLU A 34 -30.92 -9.75 17.25
CA GLU A 34 -31.77 -10.34 16.24
C GLU A 34 -32.80 -9.26 15.86
N ASP A 35 -32.99 -9.06 14.55
CA ASP A 35 -33.87 -8.08 13.90
C ASP A 35 -33.33 -6.64 13.80
N LEU A 36 -32.66 -6.36 12.67
CA LEU A 36 -33.05 -5.35 11.68
C LEU A 36 -32.20 -5.55 10.42
N GLU A 37 -32.86 -5.95 9.34
CA GLU A 37 -32.30 -6.14 7.99
C GLU A 37 -31.75 -4.82 7.43
N SER A 38 -30.51 -4.49 7.79
CA SER A 38 -29.62 -3.58 7.05
C SER A 38 -28.14 -3.84 7.40
N ASP A 39 -27.78 -5.11 7.62
CA ASP A 39 -26.38 -5.53 7.76
C ASP A 39 -25.75 -5.70 6.37
N GLN A 40 -25.58 -4.59 5.66
CA GLN A 40 -24.50 -4.51 4.67
C GLN A 40 -23.21 -4.36 5.49
N PRO A 41 -22.27 -5.32 5.46
CA PRO A 41 -20.99 -5.12 6.10
C PRO A 41 -20.39 -3.84 5.52
N SER A 42 -20.10 -2.86 6.38
CA SER A 42 -19.44 -1.64 5.96
C SER A 42 -18.15 -2.02 5.25
N ASP A 43 -18.03 -1.69 3.95
CA ASP A 43 -16.82 -1.90 3.15
C ASP A 43 -15.57 -1.22 3.75
N ILE A 44 -15.78 -0.27 4.66
CA ILE A 44 -14.74 0.43 5.37
C ILE A 44 -14.21 -0.46 6.50
N PRO A 45 -12.89 -0.69 6.58
CA PRO A 45 -12.29 -1.45 7.66
C PRO A 45 -12.59 -0.87 9.04
N CYS A 46 -12.87 -1.75 10.01
CA CYS A 46 -13.10 -1.34 11.39
C CYS A 46 -11.82 -0.78 12.03
N GLY A 47 -11.97 0.29 12.83
CA GLY A 47 -10.89 0.87 13.62
C GLY A 47 -10.53 0.08 14.89
N PRO A 48 -9.69 0.65 15.77
CA PRO A 48 -9.30 0.03 17.03
C PRO A 48 -10.51 -0.14 17.96
N LYS A 49 -10.62 -1.32 18.59
CA LYS A 49 -11.64 -1.57 19.62
C LYS A 49 -11.28 -0.96 20.98
N THR A 50 -9.98 -0.74 21.19
CA THR A 50 -9.43 -0.19 22.42
C THR A 50 -8.71 1.12 22.12
N PRO A 51 -8.61 2.03 23.10
CA PRO A 51 -7.83 3.25 22.97
C PRO A 51 -6.40 2.99 22.50
N LEU A 52 -5.87 3.85 21.63
CA LEU A 52 -4.48 3.81 21.22
C LEU A 52 -3.62 4.43 22.33
N PRO A 53 -2.53 3.75 22.76
CA PRO A 53 -1.63 4.31 23.75
C PRO A 53 -0.85 5.48 23.15
N SER A 54 -0.38 6.38 24.01
CA SER A 54 0.53 7.42 23.58
C SER A 54 1.89 6.83 23.16
N LEU A 55 2.53 7.43 22.15
CA LEU A 55 3.79 6.96 21.59
C LEU A 55 4.91 6.92 22.65
N ARG A 56 4.91 7.86 23.60
CA ARG A 56 5.84 7.89 24.75
C ARG A 56 5.75 6.67 25.68
N MET A 57 4.67 5.90 25.60
CA MET A 57 4.55 4.63 26.34
C MET A 57 5.26 3.47 25.61
N LEU A 58 5.54 3.64 24.31
CA LEU A 58 6.16 2.64 23.47
C LEU A 58 7.67 2.86 23.29
N ILE A 59 8.13 4.11 23.40
CA ILE A 59 9.53 4.50 23.22
C ILE A 59 10.00 5.44 24.33
N SER A 60 11.28 5.33 24.69
CA SER A 60 11.94 6.21 25.66
C SER A 60 12.66 7.40 25.01
N THR A 61 12.74 7.43 23.68
CA THR A 61 13.41 8.47 22.88
C THR A 61 12.40 9.18 22.00
N GLU A 62 12.81 10.26 21.35
CA GLU A 62 11.98 10.90 20.34
C GLU A 62 11.70 9.96 19.16
N PRO A 63 10.50 10.03 18.57
CA PRO A 63 10.18 9.26 17.37
C PRO A 63 11.04 9.72 16.19
N SER A 64 11.42 8.76 15.34
CA SER A 64 12.18 9.07 14.13
C SER A 64 11.43 10.07 13.23
N PRO A 65 12.12 11.07 12.64
CA PRO A 65 11.51 11.97 11.67
C PRO A 65 11.07 11.25 10.39
N LEU A 66 11.58 10.04 10.13
CA LEU A 66 11.29 9.26 8.93
C LEU A 66 9.94 8.52 8.98
N LEU A 67 9.18 8.61 10.07
CA LEU A 67 7.90 7.89 10.20
C LEU A 67 6.85 8.32 9.17
N ALA A 68 6.87 9.59 8.74
CA ALA A 68 6.03 10.06 7.65
C ALA A 68 6.38 9.40 6.31
N VAL A 69 7.67 9.21 6.03
CA VAL A 69 8.14 8.53 4.83
C VAL A 69 7.80 7.04 4.88
N HIS A 70 8.01 6.40 6.04
CA HIS A 70 7.62 5.01 6.25
C HIS A 70 6.12 4.78 6.06
N LEU A 71 5.28 5.74 6.46
CA LEU A 71 3.84 5.67 6.24
C LEU A 71 3.50 5.61 4.75
N VAL A 72 4.19 6.35 3.87
CA VAL A 72 3.95 6.32 2.42
C VAL A 72 4.19 4.92 1.84
N ASP A 73 5.32 4.28 2.17
CA ASP A 73 5.65 2.90 1.75
C ASP A 73 4.59 1.89 2.23
N ILE A 74 4.12 2.04 3.47
CA ILE A 74 3.09 1.18 4.06
C ILE A 74 1.73 1.37 3.37
N ILE A 75 1.31 2.62 3.12
CA ILE A 75 0.06 2.91 2.41
C ILE A 75 0.11 2.31 1.00
N TYR A 76 1.20 2.54 0.26
CA TYR A 76 1.39 1.99 -1.08
C TYR A 76 1.18 0.47 -1.07
N SER A 77 1.87 -0.22 -0.16
CA SER A 77 1.88 -1.68 -0.09
C SER A 77 0.51 -2.26 0.28
N TYR A 78 -0.23 -1.57 1.15
CA TYR A 78 -1.61 -1.93 1.48
C TYR A 78 -2.54 -1.74 0.27
N CYS A 79 -2.51 -0.58 -0.39
CA CYS A 79 -3.34 -0.29 -1.56
C CYS A 79 -3.04 -1.27 -2.71
N PHE A 80 -1.76 -1.56 -2.96
CA PHE A 80 -1.33 -2.56 -3.92
C PHE A 80 -2.00 -3.91 -3.61
N THR A 81 -1.87 -4.37 -2.37
CA THR A 81 -2.37 -5.68 -1.95
C THR A 81 -3.89 -5.76 -2.11
N LEU A 82 -4.64 -4.77 -1.64
CA LEU A 82 -6.10 -4.81 -1.79
C LEU A 82 -6.56 -4.76 -3.24
N ARG A 83 -5.86 -4.04 -4.13
CA ARG A 83 -6.16 -4.08 -5.56
C ARG A 83 -5.87 -5.45 -6.18
N VAL A 84 -4.79 -6.12 -5.79
CA VAL A 84 -4.48 -7.48 -6.25
C VAL A 84 -5.52 -8.50 -5.78
N TYR A 85 -6.02 -8.34 -4.55
CA TYR A 85 -7.00 -9.24 -3.95
C TYR A 85 -8.45 -8.80 -4.12
N ASN A 86 -8.72 -7.78 -4.96
CA ASN A 86 -10.07 -7.25 -5.19
C ASN A 86 -10.82 -6.94 -3.88
N GLY A 87 -10.11 -6.39 -2.89
CA GLY A 87 -10.62 -6.07 -1.55
C GLY A 87 -10.70 -7.23 -0.56
N ASP A 88 -10.62 -8.49 -1.02
CA ASP A 88 -10.80 -9.69 -0.19
C ASP A 88 -9.45 -10.37 0.13
N TRP A 89 -8.67 -9.74 1.00
CA TRP A 89 -7.40 -10.32 1.46
C TRP A 89 -7.60 -11.56 2.35
N GLN A 90 -8.79 -11.73 2.94
CA GLN A 90 -9.11 -12.82 3.86
C GLN A 90 -9.16 -14.17 3.14
N SER A 91 -9.49 -14.18 1.84
CA SER A 91 -9.47 -15.38 1.01
C SER A 91 -8.12 -16.12 0.99
N ASP A 92 -7.02 -15.39 1.14
CA ASP A 92 -5.65 -15.92 1.26
C ASP A 92 -4.80 -14.93 2.08
N ALA A 93 -4.93 -15.00 3.41
CA ALA A 93 -4.26 -14.05 4.29
C ALA A 93 -2.74 -14.19 4.22
N VAL A 94 -2.21 -15.41 4.07
CA VAL A 94 -0.77 -15.64 3.94
C VAL A 94 -0.23 -15.00 2.66
N GLY A 95 -0.84 -15.25 1.50
CA GLY A 95 -0.42 -14.64 0.26
C GLY A 95 -0.55 -13.11 0.30
N SER A 96 -1.66 -12.59 0.84
CA SER A 96 -1.87 -11.14 1.00
C SER A 96 -0.75 -10.48 1.82
N ALA A 97 -0.40 -11.07 2.96
CA ALA A 97 0.68 -10.56 3.79
C ALA A 97 2.05 -10.71 3.10
N MET A 98 2.27 -11.77 2.32
CA MET A 98 3.50 -11.92 1.53
C MET A 98 3.61 -10.88 0.41
N VAL A 99 2.48 -10.49 -0.21
CA VAL A 99 2.45 -9.39 -1.18
C VAL A 99 2.87 -8.08 -0.50
N VAL A 100 2.26 -7.73 0.64
CA VAL A 100 2.67 -6.55 1.43
C VAL A 100 4.18 -6.55 1.69
N LEU A 101 4.71 -7.67 2.22
CA LEU A 101 6.14 -7.79 2.54
C LEU A 101 7.04 -7.76 1.29
N SER A 102 6.53 -8.10 0.12
CA SER A 102 7.32 -8.03 -1.12
C SER A 102 7.36 -6.64 -1.73
N ILE A 103 6.31 -5.84 -1.55
CA ILE A 103 6.21 -4.48 -2.08
C ILE A 103 6.88 -3.46 -1.14
N SER A 104 6.72 -3.67 0.17
CA SER A 104 7.18 -2.73 1.20
C SER A 104 8.67 -2.89 1.51
N SER A 105 9.44 -1.82 1.36
CA SER A 105 10.82 -1.77 1.86
C SER A 105 10.84 -1.82 3.38
N VAL A 106 9.92 -1.11 4.02
CA VAL A 106 9.87 -0.89 5.47
C VAL A 106 9.46 -2.15 6.23
N LEU A 107 8.42 -2.85 5.75
CA LEU A 107 7.88 -4.05 6.39
C LEU A 107 8.61 -5.31 5.93
N GLY A 108 9.02 -5.37 4.66
CA GLY A 108 9.64 -6.54 4.04
C GLY A 108 11.13 -6.70 4.28
N GLN A 109 11.87 -5.60 4.11
CA GLN A 109 13.34 -5.59 4.12
C GLN A 109 13.92 -4.82 5.31
N ALA A 110 13.09 -4.31 6.21
CA ALA A 110 13.49 -3.40 7.28
C ALA A 110 14.26 -2.17 6.75
N GLY A 111 13.91 -1.72 5.53
CA GLY A 111 14.44 -0.52 4.92
C GLY A 111 14.07 0.74 5.72
N GLN A 112 14.86 1.78 5.52
CA GLN A 112 14.67 3.09 6.15
C GLN A 112 14.72 4.18 5.07
N PRO A 113 13.73 4.23 4.15
CA PRO A 113 13.69 5.28 3.14
C PRO A 113 13.70 6.65 3.82
N GLU A 114 14.59 7.52 3.35
CA GLU A 114 14.80 8.84 3.93
C GLU A 114 13.91 9.89 3.26
N THR A 115 13.47 9.63 2.03
CA THR A 115 12.63 10.52 1.24
C THR A 115 11.38 9.83 0.70
N VAL A 116 10.33 10.62 0.42
CA VAL A 116 9.11 10.12 -0.25
C VAL A 116 9.45 9.54 -1.62
N GLN A 117 10.38 10.17 -2.34
CA GLN A 117 10.86 9.69 -3.62
C GLN A 117 11.46 8.27 -3.50
N GLU A 118 12.35 8.02 -2.53
CA GLU A 118 12.95 6.70 -2.31
C GLU A 118 11.89 5.63 -2.00
N ALA A 119 10.94 5.95 -1.11
CA ALA A 119 9.84 5.04 -0.77
C ALA A 119 8.99 4.68 -2.00
N LEU A 120 8.63 5.67 -2.81
CA LEU A 120 7.84 5.46 -4.03
C LEU A 120 8.63 4.71 -5.10
N CYS A 121 9.90 5.07 -5.34
CA CYS A 121 10.76 4.38 -6.31
C CYS A 121 10.88 2.89 -5.97
N TYR A 122 11.16 2.55 -4.71
CA TYR A 122 11.23 1.15 -4.31
C TYR A 122 9.91 0.41 -4.59
N CYS A 123 8.78 0.96 -4.14
CA CYS A 123 7.47 0.36 -4.34
C CYS A 123 7.11 0.19 -5.84
N LEU A 124 7.45 1.18 -6.67
CA LEU A 124 7.24 1.14 -8.12
C LEU A 124 8.12 0.11 -8.80
N GLU A 125 9.39 -0.03 -8.37
CA GLU A 125 10.29 -1.08 -8.84
C GLU A 125 9.73 -2.47 -8.53
N GLN A 126 9.21 -2.69 -7.32
CA GLN A 126 8.57 -3.96 -6.97
C GLN A 126 7.31 -4.21 -7.80
N THR A 127 6.49 -3.18 -8.01
CA THR A 127 5.28 -3.25 -8.86
C THR A 127 5.63 -3.58 -10.32
N CYS A 128 6.75 -3.06 -10.83
CA CYS A 128 7.24 -3.32 -12.19
C CYS A 128 8.09 -4.59 -12.31
N SER A 129 8.35 -5.29 -11.20
CA SER A 129 9.15 -6.52 -11.20
C SER A 129 8.48 -7.64 -12.00
N PRO A 130 9.22 -8.67 -12.43
CA PRO A 130 8.64 -9.82 -13.13
C PRO A 130 7.47 -10.49 -12.38
N ALA A 131 7.44 -10.38 -11.04
CA ALA A 131 6.38 -10.93 -10.21
C ALA A 131 5.03 -10.22 -10.44
N TYR A 132 5.03 -8.90 -10.67
CA TYR A 132 3.80 -8.09 -10.66
C TYR A 132 3.55 -7.27 -11.93
N ARG A 133 4.51 -7.19 -12.86
CA ARG A 133 4.38 -6.41 -14.10
C ARG A 133 3.13 -6.75 -14.93
N HIS A 134 2.63 -7.97 -14.81
CA HIS A 134 1.46 -8.45 -15.52
C HIS A 134 0.13 -7.82 -15.05
N ILE A 135 0.13 -7.15 -13.90
CA ILE A 135 -1.03 -6.52 -13.25
C ILE A 135 -1.26 -5.08 -13.79
N GLY A 136 -0.36 -4.58 -14.65
CA GLY A 136 -0.48 -3.26 -15.29
C GLY A 136 0.79 -2.41 -15.21
N GLY A 137 1.84 -2.92 -14.57
CA GLY A 137 3.16 -2.30 -14.53
C GLY A 137 3.15 -0.87 -13.99
N LEU A 138 3.89 0.03 -14.65
CA LEU A 138 4.09 1.39 -14.17
C LEU A 138 2.78 2.20 -14.07
N GLN A 139 1.83 2.03 -14.99
CA GLN A 139 0.56 2.78 -14.94
C GLN A 139 -0.28 2.38 -13.72
N PHE A 140 -0.34 1.07 -13.43
CA PHE A 140 -0.94 0.58 -12.20
C PHE A 140 -0.21 1.13 -10.97
N GLY A 141 1.12 1.12 -11.00
CA GLY A 141 1.94 1.67 -9.93
C GLY A 141 1.73 3.17 -9.66
N LEU A 142 1.54 3.97 -10.70
CA LEU A 142 1.25 5.41 -10.59
C LEU A 142 -0.17 5.68 -10.07
N ALA A 143 -1.15 4.84 -10.44
CA ALA A 143 -2.50 4.93 -9.89
C ALA A 143 -2.53 4.65 -8.37
N LEU A 144 -1.65 3.78 -7.87
CA LEU A 144 -1.49 3.56 -6.43
C LEU A 144 -0.96 4.80 -5.70
N VAL A 145 -0.22 5.69 -6.38
CA VAL A 145 0.21 6.97 -5.80
C VAL A 145 -0.98 7.93 -5.61
N ASP A 146 -2.00 7.85 -6.47
CA ASP A 146 -3.28 8.54 -6.23
C ASP A 146 -4.01 7.97 -5.03
N ASP A 147 -4.01 6.64 -4.85
CA ASP A 147 -4.62 6.01 -3.67
C ASP A 147 -3.98 6.48 -2.37
N ILE A 148 -2.66 6.66 -2.34
CA ILE A 148 -1.95 7.22 -1.19
C ILE A 148 -2.45 8.64 -0.91
N THR A 149 -2.51 9.48 -1.94
CA THR A 149 -2.96 10.86 -1.81
C THR A 149 -4.40 10.93 -1.31
N ASN A 150 -5.28 10.08 -1.84
CA ASN A 150 -6.68 9.97 -1.42
C ASN A 150 -6.78 9.55 0.05
N LEU A 151 -6.05 8.51 0.49
CA LEU A 151 -6.05 8.08 1.89
C LEU A 151 -5.51 9.13 2.85
N LEU A 152 -4.41 9.82 2.49
CA LEU A 152 -3.86 10.90 3.31
C LEU A 152 -4.85 12.06 3.44
N SER A 153 -5.61 12.38 2.37
CA SER A 153 -6.62 13.45 2.38
C SER A 153 -7.83 13.16 3.28
N LEU A 154 -8.10 11.88 3.59
CA LEU A 154 -9.15 11.47 4.53
C LEU A 154 -8.74 11.69 6.00
N GLY A 155 -7.46 11.91 6.28
CA GLY A 155 -6.93 12.22 7.61
C GLY A 155 -6.75 11.01 8.53
N SER A 156 -6.36 11.28 9.78
CA SER A 156 -5.93 10.26 10.75
C SER A 156 -6.95 9.13 10.98
N PRO A 157 -8.28 9.38 11.09
CA PRO A 157 -9.25 8.31 11.31
C PRO A 157 -9.22 7.21 10.23
N ALA A 158 -9.20 7.60 8.96
CA ALA A 158 -9.15 6.66 7.84
C ALA A 158 -7.83 5.89 7.80
N LEU A 159 -6.71 6.56 8.06
CA LEU A 159 -5.39 5.93 8.12
C LEU A 159 -5.29 4.92 9.27
N ILE A 160 -5.88 5.22 10.43
CA ILE A 160 -5.93 4.30 11.56
C ILE A 160 -6.76 3.05 11.22
N CYS A 161 -7.92 3.21 10.56
CA CYS A 161 -8.73 2.08 10.09
C CYS A 161 -7.96 1.20 9.08
N MET A 162 -7.26 1.82 8.13
CA MET A 162 -6.40 1.13 7.17
C MET A 162 -5.27 0.35 7.86
N LEU A 163 -4.56 0.97 8.81
CA LEU A 163 -3.49 0.31 9.56
C LEU A 163 -4.04 -0.83 10.44
N CYS A 164 -5.25 -0.70 11.00
CA CYS A 164 -5.94 -1.78 11.70
C CYS A 164 -6.21 -2.96 10.76
N ASP A 165 -6.64 -2.69 9.53
CA ASP A 165 -6.90 -3.74 8.56
C ASP A 165 -5.64 -4.46 8.14
N LEU A 166 -4.58 -3.71 7.86
CA LEU A 166 -3.26 -4.27 7.58
C LEU A 166 -2.74 -5.11 8.75
N GLN A 167 -2.92 -4.65 10.00
CA GLN A 167 -2.56 -5.43 11.17
C GLN A 167 -3.36 -6.74 11.25
N ARG A 168 -4.69 -6.70 11.00
CA ARG A 168 -5.53 -7.91 10.96
C ARG A 168 -5.07 -8.89 9.88
N MET A 169 -4.70 -8.40 8.70
CA MET A 169 -4.14 -9.19 7.60
C MET A 169 -2.87 -9.93 8.03
N ILE A 170 -1.90 -9.20 8.60
CA ILE A 170 -0.63 -9.78 9.07
C ILE A 170 -0.87 -10.80 10.20
N MET A 171 -1.78 -10.51 11.13
CA MET A 171 -2.12 -11.42 12.22
C MET A 171 -2.81 -12.69 11.72
N ALA A 172 -3.69 -12.58 10.72
CA ALA A 172 -4.37 -13.73 10.10
C ALA A 172 -3.35 -14.65 9.41
N ALA A 173 -2.45 -14.10 8.60
CA ALA A 173 -1.33 -14.85 8.02
C ALA A 173 -0.49 -15.56 9.09
N GLY A 174 -0.21 -14.87 10.21
CA GLY A 174 0.53 -15.44 11.34
C GLY A 174 -0.21 -16.58 12.07
N ARG A 175 -1.55 -16.60 12.03
CA ARG A 175 -2.37 -17.71 12.58
C ARG A 175 -2.40 -18.90 11.63
N GLU A 176 -2.64 -18.66 10.34
CA GLU A 176 -2.68 -19.71 9.31
C GLU A 176 -1.34 -20.45 9.22
N LEU A 177 -0.23 -19.72 9.19
CA LEU A 177 1.10 -20.33 9.20
C LEU A 177 1.34 -21.23 10.40
N LYS A 178 0.74 -20.99 11.58
CA LYS A 178 0.90 -21.89 12.75
C LYS A 178 0.27 -23.26 12.47
N SER A 179 -0.89 -23.28 11.80
CA SER A 179 -1.66 -24.50 11.51
C SER A 179 -1.02 -25.38 10.41
N GLU A 180 -0.21 -24.80 9.54
CA GLU A 180 0.33 -25.49 8.37
C GLU A 180 1.54 -26.41 8.68
N LYS A 181 1.58 -27.60 8.10
CA LYS A 181 2.65 -28.62 8.34
C LYS A 181 3.94 -28.41 7.50
N GLN A 182 4.13 -27.24 6.89
CA GLN A 182 5.28 -26.96 6.00
C GLN A 182 6.67 -27.03 6.69
N ARG A 183 7.73 -27.14 5.87
CA ARG A 183 9.16 -27.23 6.28
C ARG A 183 9.52 -26.15 7.33
N LYS A 184 9.94 -26.61 8.52
CA LYS A 184 10.11 -25.82 9.76
C LYS A 184 10.92 -24.51 9.62
N LEU A 185 11.96 -24.49 8.80
CA LEU A 185 12.89 -23.35 8.68
C LEU A 185 12.27 -22.12 7.99
N ARG A 186 11.75 -22.27 6.77
CA ARG A 186 11.12 -21.15 6.02
C ARG A 186 9.93 -20.56 6.77
N LYS A 187 9.12 -21.42 7.38
CA LYS A 187 8.00 -21.03 8.24
C LYS A 187 8.44 -20.16 9.43
N SER A 188 9.60 -20.44 10.01
CA SER A 188 10.13 -19.65 11.14
C SER A 188 10.56 -18.25 10.71
N GLU A 189 11.23 -18.13 9.56
CA GLU A 189 11.66 -16.84 9.01
C GLU A 189 10.46 -15.95 8.67
N THR A 190 9.49 -16.47 7.91
CA THR A 190 8.28 -15.73 7.55
C THR A 190 7.51 -15.27 8.78
N LYS A 191 7.39 -16.14 9.80
CA LYS A 191 6.73 -15.79 11.06
C LYS A 191 7.47 -14.67 11.81
N SER A 192 8.80 -14.63 11.74
CA SER A 192 9.57 -13.53 12.33
C SER A 192 9.29 -12.22 11.61
N LYS A 193 9.33 -12.22 10.27
CA LYS A 193 9.01 -11.06 9.43
C LYS A 193 7.61 -10.52 9.71
N LEU A 194 6.60 -11.39 9.77
CA LEU A 194 5.22 -10.98 10.10
C LEU A 194 5.12 -10.33 11.47
N LYS A 195 5.80 -10.86 12.50
CA LYS A 195 5.79 -10.25 13.83
C LYS A 195 6.45 -8.86 13.85
N LEU A 196 7.54 -8.68 13.09
CA LEU A 196 8.21 -7.38 12.99
C LEU A 196 7.32 -6.38 12.26
N ALA A 197 6.69 -6.80 11.15
CA ALA A 197 5.74 -5.99 10.40
C ALA A 197 4.52 -5.60 11.26
N GLU A 198 3.91 -6.55 11.98
CA GLU A 198 2.80 -6.30 12.91
C GLU A 198 3.15 -5.21 13.93
N ARG A 199 4.33 -5.31 14.55
CA ARG A 199 4.81 -4.32 15.53
C ARG A 199 5.05 -2.96 14.88
N LYS A 200 5.65 -2.93 13.69
CA LYS A 200 5.91 -1.68 12.95
C LYS A 200 4.60 -0.99 12.55
N VAL A 201 3.62 -1.73 12.05
CA VAL A 201 2.29 -1.22 11.71
C VAL A 201 1.59 -0.66 12.95
N TYR A 202 1.62 -1.39 14.06
CA TYR A 202 1.05 -0.91 15.33
C TYR A 202 1.72 0.37 15.83
N PHE A 203 3.05 0.45 15.74
CA PHE A 203 3.80 1.64 16.10
C PHE A 203 3.45 2.85 15.22
N ILE A 204 3.37 2.66 13.90
CA ILE A 204 2.95 3.70 12.95
C ILE A 204 1.51 4.13 13.23
N MET A 205 0.61 3.22 13.59
CA MET A 205 -0.77 3.53 13.97
C MET A 205 -0.84 4.46 15.18
N CYS A 206 -0.06 4.18 16.22
CA CYS A 206 0.03 5.06 17.40
C CYS A 206 0.65 6.42 17.02
N TRP A 207 1.65 6.45 16.15
CA TRP A 207 2.25 7.70 15.67
C TRP A 207 1.25 8.55 14.87
N VAL A 208 0.49 7.95 13.93
CA VAL A 208 -0.55 8.64 13.13
C VAL A 208 -1.62 9.26 14.03
N HIS A 209 -2.01 8.57 15.10
CA HIS A 209 -3.01 9.07 16.03
C HIS A 209 -2.59 10.38 16.71
N GLU A 210 -1.29 10.56 16.96
CA GLU A 210 -0.75 11.78 17.57
C GLU A 210 -0.42 12.88 16.55
N GLN A 211 -0.54 12.62 15.24
CA GLN A 211 -0.22 13.62 14.22
C GLN A 211 -1.37 14.62 14.01
N PRO A 212 -1.06 15.93 13.93
CA PRO A 212 -2.05 16.91 13.55
C PRO A 212 -2.38 16.80 12.05
N ASN A 213 -3.63 17.14 11.68
CA ASN A 213 -4.16 16.96 10.33
C ASN A 213 -3.34 17.67 9.24
N ASN A 214 -2.72 18.81 9.56
CA ASN A 214 -1.88 19.55 8.62
C ASN A 214 -0.63 18.75 8.19
N THR A 215 -0.04 17.94 9.06
CA THR A 215 1.11 17.09 8.73
C THR A 215 0.75 16.09 7.63
N LEU A 216 -0.43 15.47 7.72
CA LEU A 216 -0.90 14.49 6.74
C LEU A 216 -1.24 15.16 5.40
N SER A 217 -1.85 16.34 5.43
CA SER A 217 -2.11 17.13 4.23
C SER A 217 -0.83 17.58 3.54
N SER A 218 0.19 18.01 4.30
CA SER A 218 1.51 18.34 3.76
C SER A 218 2.19 17.12 3.13
N LEU A 219 2.09 15.94 3.76
CA LEU A 219 2.61 14.69 3.19
C LEU A 219 1.90 14.33 1.87
N ALA A 220 0.58 14.52 1.79
CA ALA A 220 -0.19 14.29 0.56
C ALA A 220 0.28 15.21 -0.59
N ALA A 221 0.58 16.47 -0.28
CA ALA A 221 1.11 17.42 -1.27
C ALA A 221 2.50 17.00 -1.77
N ILE A 222 3.38 16.53 -0.88
CA ILE A 222 4.70 16.00 -1.26
C ILE A 222 4.55 14.77 -2.17
N VAL A 223 3.71 13.80 -1.79
CA VAL A 223 3.44 12.60 -2.61
C VAL A 223 2.91 12.98 -4.00
N SER A 224 2.01 13.96 -4.08
CA SER A 224 1.46 14.46 -5.35
C SER A 224 2.53 15.14 -6.23
N ALA A 225 3.44 15.90 -5.62
CA ALA A 225 4.55 16.53 -6.32
C ALA A 225 5.54 15.49 -6.87
N GLU A 226 5.88 14.48 -6.05
CA GLU A 226 6.77 13.38 -6.48
C GLU A 226 6.15 12.58 -7.64
N LYS A 227 4.85 12.30 -7.58
CA LYS A 227 4.13 11.67 -8.71
C LYS A 227 4.28 12.49 -10.00
N SER A 228 4.10 13.80 -9.92
CA SER A 228 4.19 14.69 -11.08
C SER A 228 5.60 14.67 -11.69
N SER A 229 6.63 14.72 -10.84
CA SER A 229 8.04 14.58 -11.25
C SER A 229 8.32 13.24 -11.96
N LEU A 230 7.80 12.13 -11.42
CA LEU A 230 7.92 10.80 -12.03
C LEU A 230 7.27 10.73 -13.42
N MET A 231 6.14 11.41 -13.62
CA MET A 231 5.44 11.46 -14.91
C MET A 231 6.18 12.32 -15.94
N GLU A 232 6.78 13.44 -15.53
CA GLU A 232 7.59 14.29 -16.41
C GLU A 232 8.83 13.56 -16.94
N TYR A 233 9.50 12.78 -16.08
CA TYR A 233 10.65 11.97 -16.48
C TYR A 233 10.28 10.84 -17.45
N GLY A 234 9.07 10.28 -17.32
CA GLY A 234 8.52 9.27 -18.23
C GLY A 234 8.10 9.83 -19.60
N GLY A 235 7.57 11.06 -19.63
CA GLY A 235 7.13 11.75 -20.86
C GLY A 235 8.26 12.10 -21.82
N ASN A 236 9.44 12.47 -21.29
CA ASN A 236 10.62 12.78 -22.10
C ASN A 236 11.26 11.55 -22.78
N LYS A 237 10.82 10.32 -22.44
CA LYS A 237 11.23 9.07 -23.11
C LYS A 237 10.17 8.54 -24.10
N SER A 238 9.27 9.39 -24.56
CA SER A 238 8.52 9.15 -25.80
C SER A 238 9.52 8.92 -26.92
N PHE A 239 9.71 7.65 -27.31
CA PHE A 239 10.50 7.18 -28.44
C PHE A 239 10.57 8.23 -29.55
N SER A 240 11.76 8.77 -29.81
CA SER A 240 12.03 9.33 -31.12
C SER A 240 11.72 8.22 -32.12
N ARG A 241 10.58 8.36 -32.81
CA ARG A 241 10.30 7.64 -34.04
C ARG A 241 11.53 7.91 -34.91
N THR A 242 12.41 6.93 -35.01
CA THR A 242 13.46 6.96 -36.02
C THR A 242 12.70 6.98 -37.34
N GLU A 243 12.60 8.15 -37.95
CA GLU A 243 12.21 8.28 -39.34
C GLU A 243 13.10 7.32 -40.12
N LYS A 244 12.52 6.23 -40.60
CA LYS A 244 13.18 5.39 -41.60
C LYS A 244 13.35 6.27 -42.82
N ASN A 245 14.53 6.87 -42.95
CA ASN A 245 15.04 7.37 -44.22
C ASN A 245 15.12 6.17 -45.17
N VAL A 246 14.05 5.96 -45.95
CA VAL A 246 14.07 5.10 -47.12
C VAL A 246 14.86 5.86 -48.19
N ALA A 247 16.18 5.78 -48.10
CA ALA A 247 17.05 6.12 -49.21
C ALA A 247 16.95 4.99 -50.24
N GLY A 248 16.32 5.29 -51.38
CA GLY A 248 16.14 4.36 -52.49
C GLY A 248 17.48 3.92 -53.07
N ASN A 249 17.78 2.63 -52.98
CA ASN A 249 18.88 2.03 -53.71
C ASN A 249 18.38 1.57 -55.09
N LYS A 250 18.48 2.47 -56.07
CA LYS A 250 18.30 2.16 -57.50
C LYS A 250 19.64 1.69 -58.08
N GLY A 251 19.62 0.61 -58.85
CA GLY A 251 20.59 0.38 -59.92
C GLY A 251 21.41 -0.90 -59.79
N LYS A 252 20.91 -1.98 -60.40
CA LYS A 252 21.70 -3.14 -60.82
C LYS A 252 22.67 -2.69 -61.92
N ALA A 253 23.94 -3.07 -61.83
CA ALA A 253 24.87 -3.07 -62.96
C ALA A 253 25.12 -4.51 -63.38
N LEU A 254 24.77 -4.81 -64.64
CA LEU A 254 25.12 -6.02 -65.38
C LEU A 254 26.58 -5.91 -65.81
N ILE A 255 27.38 -6.96 -65.56
CA ILE A 255 28.57 -7.24 -66.35
C ILE A 255 28.51 -8.73 -66.69
N GLU A 256 28.45 -8.99 -68.00
CA GLU A 256 28.51 -10.28 -68.67
C GLU A 256 29.88 -10.32 -69.36
N GLU A 257 30.67 -11.38 -69.18
CA GLU A 257 31.65 -11.80 -70.18
C GLU A 257 31.75 -13.33 -70.22
N MET A 258 31.96 -13.79 -71.46
CA MET A 258 31.99 -15.15 -72.03
C MET A 258 32.97 -16.12 -71.39
#